data_AF-A0AAU9QHB4-F1
#
_entry.id   AF-A0AAU9QHB4-F1
#
_cell.length_a   1.000
_cell.length_b   1.000
_cell.length_c   1.000
_cell.angle_alpha   90.00
_cell.angle_beta   90.00
_cell.angle_gamma   90.00
#
_symmetry.space_group_name_H-M   'P 1'
#
loop_
_entity.id
_entity.type
_entity.pdbx_description
1 polymer ?
#
loop_
_entity_poly.entity_id
_entity_poly.type
_entity_poly.pdbx_seq_one_letter_code
_entity_poly.pdbx_strand_id
1 'polypeptide(L)'
;MKTNTVKQAESAQTNVITEESKRIIYKSMLSALTIVAISILVNLSIRVDYVLLGSSLGETSITETLQLIMLAVASWSFFRMSKQETHVSHAAILISGFFAVLMIREMDYWFDMIHHGSWVFPALALAALACAKAYQGGKGTVNEMATILQSPYMKLLIGSVILLLVFSRLYGMGSFWQHVMGEHYVRDVKNISEEGMELLCYSLIALSAVRTRRELKRQ
;
A
#
# COMPACT_ATOMS: atom_id res chain seq x y z
N MET A 1 60.15 -10.62 3.32
CA MET A 1 59.78 -9.37 4.04
C MET A 1 58.86 -8.44 3.24
N LYS A 2 58.81 -8.50 1.89
CA LYS A 2 57.91 -7.64 1.07
C LYS A 2 56.46 -8.14 0.92
N THR A 3 56.18 -9.40 1.23
CA THR A 3 54.84 -10.01 1.05
C THR A 3 53.85 -9.64 2.16
N ASN A 4 54.34 -9.26 3.34
CA ASN A 4 53.48 -8.89 4.48
C ASN A 4 52.96 -7.45 4.37
N THR A 5 53.72 -6.56 3.73
CA THR A 5 53.34 -5.15 3.54
C THR A 5 52.23 -4.96 2.51
N VAL A 6 52.17 -5.81 1.47
CA VAL A 6 51.08 -5.77 0.46
C VAL A 6 49.77 -6.29 1.03
N LYS A 7 49.80 -7.40 1.79
CA LYS A 7 48.59 -7.92 2.48
C LYS A 7 48.07 -6.95 3.57
N GLN A 8 48.95 -6.23 4.27
CA GLN A 8 48.51 -5.20 5.22
C GLN A 8 47.88 -4.00 4.52
N ALA A 9 48.39 -3.57 3.37
CA ALA A 9 47.80 -2.49 2.57
C ALA A 9 46.43 -2.86 1.98
N GLU A 10 46.25 -4.09 1.47
CA GLU A 10 44.95 -4.59 1.01
C GLU A 10 43.94 -4.71 2.17
N SER A 11 44.36 -5.20 3.34
CA SER A 11 43.50 -5.34 4.52
C SER A 11 43.09 -4.01 5.17
N ALA A 12 43.91 -2.95 5.02
CA ALA A 12 43.59 -1.62 5.52
C ALA A 12 42.52 -0.93 4.65
N GLN A 13 42.53 -1.18 3.35
CA GLN A 13 41.56 -0.62 2.41
C GLN A 13 40.19 -1.31 2.50
N THR A 14 40.13 -2.54 3.03
CA THR A 14 38.88 -3.29 3.28
C THR A 14 38.12 -2.82 4.52
N ASN A 15 38.73 -2.00 5.39
CA ASN A 15 38.18 -1.64 6.71
C ASN A 15 37.60 -0.22 6.78
N VAL A 16 37.52 0.48 5.65
CA VAL A 16 36.94 1.83 5.58
C VAL A 16 35.48 1.71 5.13
N ILE A 17 34.55 2.09 6.01
CA ILE A 17 33.12 2.13 5.68
C ILE A 17 32.92 3.11 4.51
N THR A 18 32.63 2.58 3.32
CA THR A 18 32.34 3.36 2.11
C THR A 18 31.09 4.21 2.31
N GLU A 19 31.07 5.43 1.76
CA GLU A 19 29.89 6.31 1.79
C GLU A 19 28.65 5.67 1.15
N GLU A 20 28.84 4.78 0.16
CA GLU A 20 27.77 3.97 -0.41
C GLU A 20 27.15 3.01 0.61
N SER A 21 27.97 2.31 1.39
CA SER A 21 27.53 1.41 2.46
C SER A 21 26.75 2.16 3.53
N LYS A 22 27.23 3.35 3.97
CA LYS A 22 26.51 4.22 4.91
C LYS A 22 25.15 4.64 4.34
N ARG A 23 25.09 5.01 3.07
CA ARG A 23 23.86 5.44 2.39
C ARG A 23 22.84 4.30 2.27
N ILE A 24 23.30 3.08 1.99
CA ILE A 24 22.44 1.89 1.93
C ILE A 24 21.88 1.61 3.33
N ILE A 25 22.73 1.56 4.36
CA ILE A 25 22.30 1.31 5.75
C ILE A 25 21.30 2.40 6.18
N TYR A 26 21.58 3.68 5.92
CA TYR A 26 20.69 4.77 6.27
C TYR A 26 19.32 4.65 5.58
N LYS A 27 19.28 4.32 4.28
CA LYS A 27 18.02 4.10 3.55
C LYS A 27 17.25 2.90 4.10
N SER A 28 17.93 1.83 4.49
CA SER A 28 17.32 0.65 5.09
C SER A 28 16.78 0.94 6.49
N MET A 29 17.53 1.66 7.33
CA MET A 29 17.08 2.09 8.66
C MET A 29 15.90 3.05 8.57
N LEU A 30 15.96 4.04 7.67
CA LEU A 30 14.82 4.93 7.42
C LEU A 30 13.60 4.14 6.95
N SER A 31 13.82 3.10 6.14
CA SER A 31 12.74 2.25 5.67
C SER A 31 12.09 1.46 6.80
N ALA A 32 12.88 0.91 7.71
CA ALA A 32 12.41 0.22 8.91
C ALA A 32 11.67 1.19 9.86
N LEU A 33 12.24 2.38 10.11
CA LEU A 33 11.60 3.41 10.92
C LEU A 33 10.24 3.84 10.36
N THR A 34 10.11 3.90 9.02
CA THR A 34 8.82 4.21 8.40
C THR A 34 7.79 3.13 8.69
N ILE A 35 8.18 1.84 8.66
CA ILE A 35 7.28 0.72 8.96
C ILE A 35 6.89 0.71 10.45
N VAL A 36 7.84 1.01 11.33
CA VAL A 36 7.56 1.18 12.77
C VAL A 36 6.57 2.32 12.99
N ALA A 37 6.77 3.47 12.33
CA ALA A 37 5.86 4.61 12.42
C ALA A 37 4.46 4.26 11.91
N ILE A 38 4.35 3.53 10.79
CA ILE A 38 3.07 3.01 10.28
C ILE A 38 2.40 2.11 11.32
N SER A 39 3.15 1.19 11.93
CA SER A 39 2.61 0.25 12.92
C SER A 39 2.09 0.98 14.17
N ILE A 40 2.80 2.01 14.62
CA ILE A 40 2.37 2.87 15.72
C ILE A 40 1.11 3.66 15.33
N LEU A 41 1.07 4.23 14.12
CA LEU A 41 -0.07 4.99 13.62
C LEU A 41 -1.32 4.12 13.53
N VAL A 42 -1.22 2.91 13.00
CA VAL A 42 -2.33 1.95 12.92
C VAL A 42 -2.83 1.59 14.32
N ASN A 43 -1.91 1.29 15.26
CA ASN A 43 -2.32 0.93 16.61
C ASN A 43 -2.96 2.11 17.35
N LEU A 44 -2.47 3.32 17.11
CA LEU A 44 -3.02 4.53 17.71
C LEU A 44 -4.39 4.86 17.13
N SER A 45 -4.60 4.76 15.81
CA SER A 45 -5.89 5.08 15.19
C SER A 45 -7.01 4.20 15.74
N ILE A 46 -6.77 2.89 15.82
CA ILE A 46 -7.71 1.91 16.37
C ILE A 46 -8.04 2.22 17.83
N ARG A 47 -7.03 2.51 18.66
CA ARG A 47 -7.23 2.83 20.09
C ARG A 47 -8.00 4.12 20.26
N VAL A 48 -7.68 5.12 19.45
CA VAL A 48 -8.37 6.42 19.49
C VAL A 48 -9.80 6.25 19.04
N ASP A 49 -10.08 5.47 18.00
CA ASP A 49 -11.44 5.17 17.56
C ASP A 49 -12.22 4.45 18.66
N TYR A 50 -11.64 3.42 19.28
CA TYR A 50 -12.29 2.70 20.38
C TYR A 50 -12.57 3.58 21.60
N VAL A 51 -11.66 4.49 21.96
CA VAL A 51 -11.79 5.35 23.15
C VAL A 51 -12.69 6.57 22.90
N LEU A 52 -12.66 7.17 21.70
CA LEU A 52 -13.40 8.39 21.38
C LEU A 52 -14.80 8.13 20.81
N LEU A 53 -14.99 7.08 19.99
CA LEU A 53 -16.25 6.79 19.29
C LEU A 53 -17.08 5.69 19.97
N GLY A 54 -16.50 4.96 20.93
CA GLY A 54 -17.18 3.86 21.64
C GLY A 54 -17.37 2.60 20.80
N SER A 55 -18.23 1.69 21.24
CA SER A 55 -18.50 0.37 20.60
C SER A 55 -19.12 0.44 19.20
N SER A 56 -19.46 1.64 18.72
CA SER A 56 -19.79 1.85 17.32
C SER A 56 -18.53 2.29 16.59
N LEU A 57 -17.64 1.34 16.26
CA LEU A 57 -16.74 1.46 15.11
C LEU A 57 -17.62 1.52 13.86
N GLY A 58 -18.32 2.64 13.72
CA GLY A 58 -19.32 2.88 12.71
C GLY A 58 -18.81 3.98 11.82
N GLU A 59 -18.44 3.61 10.60
CA GLU A 59 -18.74 4.28 9.31
C GLU A 59 -18.28 5.74 9.15
N THR A 60 -17.67 6.31 10.19
CA THR A 60 -17.09 7.65 10.34
C THR A 60 -15.90 7.57 11.32
N SER A 61 -15.09 6.52 11.20
CA SER A 61 -13.92 6.34 12.07
C SER A 61 -12.69 7.08 11.53
N ILE A 62 -11.73 7.39 12.42
CA ILE A 62 -10.44 7.93 12.00
C ILE A 62 -9.70 6.88 11.16
N THR A 63 -9.87 5.61 11.49
CA THR A 63 -9.32 4.49 10.73
C THR A 63 -9.80 4.51 9.28
N GLU A 64 -11.10 4.59 9.00
CA GLU A 64 -11.63 4.68 7.62
C GLU A 64 -11.08 5.91 6.88
N THR A 65 -11.04 7.06 7.56
CA THR A 65 -10.47 8.29 6.97
C THR A 65 -9.00 8.10 6.59
N LEU A 66 -8.21 7.45 7.45
CA LEU A 66 -6.82 7.12 7.17
C LEU A 66 -6.68 6.11 6.03
N GLN A 67 -7.53 5.09 5.97
CA GLN A 67 -7.55 4.13 4.86
C GLN A 67 -7.79 4.85 3.53
N LEU A 68 -8.77 5.76 3.48
CA LEU A 68 -9.07 6.59 2.31
C LEU A 68 -7.89 7.48 1.91
N ILE A 69 -7.24 8.13 2.88
CA ILE A 69 -6.04 8.95 2.65
C ILE A 69 -4.91 8.08 2.06
N MET A 70 -4.68 6.87 2.59
CA MET A 70 -3.63 5.98 2.08
C MET A 70 -3.91 5.54 0.64
N LEU A 71 -5.16 5.21 0.30
CA LEU A 71 -5.58 4.91 -1.07
C LEU A 71 -5.42 6.12 -2.00
N ALA A 72 -5.80 7.31 -1.55
CA ALA A 72 -5.63 8.54 -2.30
C ALA A 72 -4.14 8.83 -2.57
N VAL A 73 -3.27 8.63 -1.58
CA VAL A 73 -1.81 8.77 -1.74
C VAL A 73 -1.26 7.75 -2.74
N ALA A 74 -1.74 6.50 -2.68
CA ALA A 74 -1.33 5.47 -3.63
C ALA A 74 -1.76 5.83 -5.07
N SER A 75 -3.04 6.13 -5.27
CA SER A 75 -3.59 6.51 -6.57
C SER A 75 -2.90 7.76 -7.13
N TRP A 76 -2.74 8.81 -6.33
CA TRP A 76 -2.06 10.04 -6.72
C TRP A 76 -0.59 9.82 -7.07
N SER A 77 0.09 8.91 -6.38
CA SER A 77 1.49 8.58 -6.67
C SER A 77 1.65 8.00 -8.07
N PHE A 78 0.80 7.05 -8.45
CA PHE A 78 0.80 6.47 -9.80
C PHE A 78 0.28 7.43 -10.86
N PHE A 79 -0.73 8.25 -10.55
CA PHE A 79 -1.22 9.29 -11.46
C PHE A 79 -0.14 10.32 -11.79
N ARG A 80 0.61 10.80 -10.78
CA ARG A 80 1.75 11.69 -11.03
C ARG A 80 2.87 10.99 -11.80
N MET A 81 3.10 9.71 -11.55
CA MET A 81 4.09 8.92 -12.30
C MET A 81 3.71 8.86 -13.78
N SER A 82 2.43 8.64 -14.10
CA SER A 82 1.94 8.66 -15.48
C SER A 82 2.21 9.97 -16.22
N LYS A 83 2.12 11.12 -15.52
CA LYS A 83 2.37 12.44 -16.12
C LYS A 83 3.86 12.78 -16.26
N GLN A 84 4.72 12.20 -15.41
CA GLN A 84 6.14 12.51 -15.40
C GLN A 84 6.92 11.61 -16.37
N GLU A 85 6.53 10.34 -16.44
CA GLU A 85 7.24 9.33 -17.22
C GLU A 85 6.36 8.85 -18.38
N THR A 86 6.51 9.49 -19.55
CA THR A 86 5.76 9.12 -20.76
C THR A 86 5.98 7.67 -21.16
N HIS A 87 7.14 7.09 -20.81
CA HIS A 87 7.48 5.69 -21.09
C HIS A 87 6.68 4.68 -20.25
N VAL A 88 6.04 5.06 -19.14
CA VAL A 88 5.24 4.12 -18.33
C VAL A 88 3.81 4.64 -18.06
N SER A 89 3.37 5.58 -18.90
CA SER A 89 2.17 6.37 -18.64
C SER A 89 0.88 5.54 -18.61
N HIS A 90 0.73 4.58 -19.53
CA HIS A 90 -0.49 3.79 -19.66
C HIS A 90 -0.62 2.78 -18.52
N ALA A 91 0.48 2.10 -18.18
CA ALA A 91 0.49 1.15 -17.05
C ALA A 91 0.29 1.87 -15.71
N ALA A 92 0.89 3.05 -15.53
CA ALA A 92 0.71 3.85 -14.33
C ALA A 92 -0.74 4.37 -14.17
N ILE A 93 -1.42 4.75 -15.27
CA ILE A 93 -2.85 5.09 -15.24
C ILE A 93 -3.70 3.89 -14.81
N LEU A 94 -3.39 2.69 -15.31
CA LEU A 94 -4.13 1.48 -14.94
C LEU A 94 -4.02 1.20 -13.43
N ILE A 95 -2.80 1.28 -12.87
CA ILE A 95 -2.56 1.09 -11.43
C ILE A 95 -3.25 2.20 -10.61
N SER A 96 -3.17 3.45 -11.05
CA SER A 96 -3.87 4.56 -10.41
C SER A 96 -5.40 4.37 -10.43
N GLY A 97 -5.94 3.95 -11.57
CA GLY A 97 -7.36 3.64 -11.73
C GLY A 97 -7.82 2.51 -10.81
N PHE A 98 -7.02 1.44 -10.69
CA PHE A 98 -7.28 0.35 -9.76
C PHE A 98 -7.41 0.85 -8.30
N PHE A 99 -6.47 1.65 -7.82
CA PHE A 99 -6.54 2.20 -6.46
C PHE A 99 -7.66 3.23 -6.29
N ALA A 100 -7.98 3.99 -7.33
CA ALA A 100 -9.12 4.91 -7.30
C ALA A 100 -10.46 4.16 -7.25
N VAL A 101 -10.57 3.00 -7.89
CA VAL A 101 -11.75 2.10 -7.77
C VAL A 101 -11.85 1.54 -6.36
N LEU A 102 -10.73 1.10 -5.76
CA LEU A 102 -10.73 0.68 -4.35
C LEU A 102 -11.12 1.81 -3.41
N MET A 103 -10.70 3.05 -3.71
CA MET A 103 -11.08 4.23 -2.95
C MET A 103 -12.59 4.50 -3.04
N ILE A 104 -13.20 4.36 -4.22
CA ILE A 104 -14.66 4.47 -4.40
C ILE A 104 -15.37 3.36 -3.61
N ARG A 105 -14.81 2.15 -3.59
CA ARG A 105 -15.35 1.03 -2.80
C ARG A 105 -15.30 1.31 -1.30
N GLU A 106 -14.23 1.88 -0.77
CA GLU A 106 -14.19 2.25 0.67
C GLU A 106 -15.12 3.43 1.00
N MET A 107 -15.56 4.19 0.00
CA MET A 107 -16.61 5.18 0.16
C MET A 107 -18.00 4.58 -0.08
N ASP A 108 -18.15 3.25 -0.18
CA ASP A 108 -19.42 2.58 -0.44
C ASP A 108 -20.53 3.03 0.51
N TYR A 109 -20.21 3.19 1.80
CA TYR A 109 -21.13 3.68 2.82
C TYR A 109 -21.77 5.03 2.44
N TRP A 110 -20.98 5.98 1.95
CA TRP A 110 -21.47 7.31 1.54
C TRP A 110 -22.38 7.24 0.31
N PHE A 111 -22.09 6.33 -0.63
CA PHE A 111 -22.90 6.11 -1.83
C PHE A 111 -24.17 5.31 -1.52
N ASP A 112 -24.11 4.39 -0.56
CA ASP A 112 -25.24 3.57 -0.14
C ASP A 112 -26.32 4.37 0.60
N MET A 113 -25.97 5.57 1.12
CA MET A 113 -26.92 6.55 1.65
C MET A 113 -27.81 7.20 0.58
N ILE A 114 -27.37 7.20 -0.70
CA ILE A 114 -28.18 7.66 -1.84
C ILE A 114 -28.99 6.49 -2.41
N HIS A 115 -28.32 5.37 -2.69
CA HIS A 115 -28.95 4.13 -3.14
C HIS A 115 -27.96 2.97 -2.94
N HIS A 116 -28.41 1.88 -2.32
CA HIS A 116 -27.59 0.69 -2.09
C HIS A 116 -26.96 0.18 -3.40
N GLY A 117 -25.64 -0.01 -3.41
CA GLY A 117 -24.87 -0.48 -4.55
C GLY A 117 -24.61 0.56 -5.65
N SER A 118 -24.96 1.83 -5.44
CA SER A 118 -24.76 2.87 -6.45
C SER A 118 -23.28 3.17 -6.72
N TRP A 119 -22.38 2.83 -5.79
CA TRP A 119 -20.93 2.94 -5.94
C TRP A 119 -20.37 2.08 -7.08
N VAL A 120 -21.07 1.03 -7.50
CA VAL A 120 -20.63 0.13 -8.58
C VAL A 120 -20.58 0.86 -9.93
N PHE A 121 -21.51 1.78 -10.20
CA PHE A 121 -21.55 2.52 -11.46
C PHE A 121 -20.33 3.44 -11.67
N PRO A 122 -19.95 4.34 -10.74
CA PRO A 122 -18.76 5.16 -10.88
C PRO A 122 -17.47 4.32 -10.82
N ALA A 123 -17.42 3.28 -9.99
CA ALA A 123 -16.30 2.34 -9.95
C ALA A 123 -16.09 1.65 -11.32
N LEU A 124 -17.16 1.14 -11.93
CA LEU A 124 -17.11 0.47 -13.22
C LEU A 124 -16.77 1.44 -14.35
N ALA A 125 -17.31 2.66 -14.33
CA ALA A 125 -16.97 3.69 -15.31
C ALA A 125 -15.48 4.04 -15.25
N LEU A 126 -14.93 4.23 -14.04
CA LEU A 126 -13.52 4.54 -13.85
C LEU A 126 -12.62 3.37 -14.27
N ALA A 127 -13.00 2.15 -13.91
CA ALA A 127 -12.31 0.94 -14.34
C ALA A 127 -12.30 0.81 -15.87
N ALA A 128 -13.45 1.04 -16.51
CA ALA A 128 -13.58 1.01 -17.97
C ALA A 128 -12.70 2.07 -18.64
N LEU A 129 -12.65 3.30 -18.11
CA LEU A 129 -11.78 4.36 -18.63
C LEU A 129 -10.29 4.02 -18.48
N ALA A 130 -9.89 3.48 -17.33
CA ALA A 130 -8.51 3.04 -17.09
C ALA A 130 -8.12 1.90 -18.04
N CYS A 131 -8.99 0.91 -18.22
CA CYS A 131 -8.80 -0.19 -19.16
C CYS A 131 -8.78 0.30 -20.62
N ALA A 132 -9.65 1.23 -21.01
CA ALA A 132 -9.65 1.80 -22.36
C ALA A 132 -8.35 2.56 -22.64
N LYS A 133 -7.85 3.33 -21.67
CA LYS A 133 -6.56 4.01 -21.76
C LYS A 133 -5.38 3.04 -21.85
N ALA A 134 -5.42 1.94 -21.10
CA ALA A 134 -4.44 0.86 -21.21
C ALA A 134 -4.51 0.18 -22.59
N TYR A 135 -5.72 -0.05 -23.12
CA TYR A 135 -5.92 -0.67 -24.43
C TYR A 135 -5.41 0.23 -25.58
N GLN A 136 -5.53 1.55 -25.45
CA GLN A 136 -4.95 2.52 -26.41
C GLN A 136 -3.42 2.41 -26.50
N GLY A 137 -2.73 2.05 -25.41
CA GLY A 137 -1.29 1.80 -25.41
C GLY A 137 -0.88 0.42 -25.98
N GLY A 138 -1.86 -0.46 -26.25
CA GLY A 138 -1.67 -1.75 -26.91
C GLY A 138 -0.62 -2.65 -26.23
N LYS A 139 0.26 -3.27 -27.04
CA LYS A 139 1.36 -4.11 -26.55
C LYS A 139 2.41 -3.32 -25.74
N GLY A 140 2.47 -1.99 -25.93
CA GLY A 140 3.36 -1.11 -25.17
C GLY A 140 3.06 -1.18 -23.69
N THR A 141 1.78 -1.12 -23.29
CA THR A 141 1.36 -1.13 -21.88
C THR A 141 1.82 -2.35 -21.10
N VAL A 142 1.95 -3.52 -21.74
CA VAL A 142 2.48 -4.73 -21.08
C VAL A 142 3.97 -4.58 -20.79
N ASN A 143 4.75 -3.98 -21.71
CA ASN A 143 6.15 -3.69 -21.48
C ASN A 143 6.32 -2.60 -20.40
N GLU A 144 5.50 -1.55 -20.43
CA GLU A 144 5.47 -0.52 -19.39
C GLU A 144 5.19 -1.12 -18.00
N MET A 145 4.21 -2.03 -17.93
CA MET A 145 3.85 -2.75 -16.73
C MET A 145 5.02 -3.60 -16.23
N ALA A 146 5.69 -4.34 -17.12
CA ALA A 146 6.88 -5.11 -16.78
C ALA A 146 8.00 -4.22 -16.19
N THR A 147 8.23 -3.03 -16.75
CA THR A 147 9.19 -2.07 -16.20
C THR A 147 8.82 -1.62 -14.80
N ILE A 148 7.54 -1.30 -14.54
CA ILE A 148 7.07 -0.93 -13.21
C ILE A 148 7.28 -2.10 -12.22
N LEU A 149 6.89 -3.33 -12.63
CA LEU A 149 7.00 -4.55 -11.81
C LEU A 149 8.44 -4.96 -11.46
N GLN A 150 9.44 -4.50 -12.23
CA GLN A 150 10.84 -4.76 -11.90
C GLN A 150 11.29 -4.04 -10.62
N SER A 151 10.60 -2.96 -10.21
CA SER A 151 10.91 -2.28 -8.95
C SER A 151 10.70 -3.22 -7.75
N PRO A 152 11.67 -3.32 -6.82
CA PRO A 152 11.52 -4.11 -5.61
C PRO A 152 10.32 -3.68 -4.75
N TYR A 153 9.96 -2.40 -4.78
CA TYR A 153 8.82 -1.88 -4.00
C TYR A 153 7.47 -2.28 -4.60
N MET A 154 7.41 -2.58 -5.90
CA MET A 154 6.18 -3.11 -6.52
C MET A 154 5.86 -4.54 -6.06
N LYS A 155 6.88 -5.35 -5.77
CA LYS A 155 6.66 -6.69 -5.18
C LYS A 155 5.99 -6.59 -3.80
N LEU A 156 6.43 -5.61 -3.00
CA LEU A 156 5.81 -5.34 -1.70
C LEU A 156 4.37 -4.84 -1.86
N LEU A 157 4.13 -3.93 -2.81
CA LEU A 157 2.79 -3.44 -3.13
C LEU A 157 1.84 -4.58 -3.51
N ILE A 158 2.25 -5.48 -4.42
CA ILE A 158 1.45 -6.62 -4.85
C ILE A 158 1.15 -7.53 -3.65
N GLY A 159 2.15 -7.83 -2.82
CA GLY A 159 1.95 -8.59 -1.59
C GLY A 159 0.92 -7.94 -0.66
N SER A 160 1.01 -6.63 -0.44
CA SER A 160 0.06 -5.89 0.39
C SER A 160 -1.36 -5.85 -0.21
N VAL A 161 -1.50 -5.78 -1.54
CA VAL A 161 -2.81 -5.86 -2.21
C VAL A 161 -3.43 -7.25 -2.04
N ILE A 162 -2.64 -8.32 -2.16
CA ILE A 162 -3.12 -9.69 -1.94
C ILE A 162 -3.55 -9.87 -0.47
N LEU A 163 -2.75 -9.37 0.48
CA LEU A 163 -3.12 -9.40 1.89
C LEU A 163 -4.42 -8.63 2.15
N LEU A 164 -4.59 -7.46 1.54
CA LEU A 164 -5.82 -6.68 1.66
C LEU A 164 -7.03 -7.40 1.07
N LEU A 165 -6.95 -7.87 -0.18
CA LEU A 165 -8.14 -8.35 -0.90
C LEU A 165 -8.51 -9.79 -0.58
N VAL A 166 -7.52 -10.62 -0.27
CA VAL A 166 -7.72 -12.06 -0.03
C VAL A 166 -7.65 -12.37 1.46
N PHE A 167 -6.53 -12.04 2.11
CA PHE A 167 -6.31 -12.44 3.50
C PHE A 167 -7.25 -11.70 4.45
N SER A 168 -7.38 -10.38 4.34
CA SER A 168 -8.29 -9.59 5.17
C SER A 168 -9.73 -10.12 5.09
N ARG A 169 -10.20 -10.44 3.87
CA ARG A 169 -11.56 -10.93 3.66
C ARG A 169 -11.80 -12.31 4.26
N LEU A 170 -10.85 -13.22 4.13
CA LEU A 170 -10.94 -14.54 4.75
C LEU A 170 -10.88 -14.45 6.28
N TYR A 171 -10.03 -13.58 6.81
CA TYR A 171 -9.88 -13.37 8.24
C TYR A 171 -11.07 -12.61 8.86
N GLY A 172 -11.67 -11.69 8.11
CA GLY A 172 -12.84 -10.89 8.49
C GLY A 172 -14.17 -11.63 8.36
N MET A 173 -14.19 -12.92 8.00
CA MET A 173 -15.44 -13.67 7.92
C MET A 173 -16.11 -13.78 9.30
N GLY A 174 -17.35 -13.32 9.40
CA GLY A 174 -18.13 -13.39 10.66
C GLY A 174 -18.28 -14.82 11.17
N SER A 175 -18.48 -15.78 10.26
CA SER A 175 -18.57 -17.21 10.60
C SER A 175 -17.30 -17.72 11.27
N PHE A 176 -16.11 -17.31 10.82
CA PHE A 176 -14.84 -17.71 11.44
C PHE A 176 -14.78 -17.25 12.90
N TRP A 177 -15.07 -15.97 13.16
CA TRP A 177 -15.04 -15.40 14.50
C TRP A 177 -16.13 -15.93 15.44
N GLN A 178 -17.31 -16.22 14.90
CA GLN A 178 -18.37 -16.89 15.66
C GLN A 178 -17.94 -18.29 16.12
N HIS A 179 -17.24 -19.05 15.28
CA HIS A 179 -16.70 -20.35 15.69
C HIS A 179 -15.53 -20.22 16.68
N VAL A 180 -14.68 -19.19 16.53
CA VAL A 180 -13.54 -18.96 17.43
C VAL A 180 -13.97 -18.49 18.82
N MET A 181 -14.96 -17.59 18.88
CA MET A 181 -15.42 -16.97 20.14
C MET A 181 -16.59 -17.71 20.80
N GLY A 182 -17.31 -18.56 20.05
CA GLY A 182 -18.44 -19.33 20.55
C GLY A 182 -19.55 -18.44 21.14
N GLU A 183 -20.02 -18.79 22.33
CA GLU A 183 -21.09 -18.06 23.03
C GLU A 183 -20.68 -16.65 23.48
N HIS A 184 -19.38 -16.33 23.47
CA HIS A 184 -18.85 -15.02 23.84
C HIS A 184 -18.49 -14.17 22.61
N TYR A 185 -19.25 -14.31 21.52
CA TYR A 185 -19.03 -13.52 20.31
C TYR A 185 -19.22 -12.02 20.58
N VAL A 186 -18.12 -11.28 20.47
CA VAL A 186 -18.11 -9.82 20.54
C VAL A 186 -17.75 -9.28 19.15
N ARG A 187 -18.73 -8.66 18.48
CA ARG A 187 -18.57 -8.10 17.14
C ARG A 187 -17.45 -7.07 17.07
N ASP A 188 -17.27 -6.27 18.12
CA ASP A 188 -16.26 -5.21 18.17
C ASP A 188 -14.84 -5.76 18.06
N VAL A 189 -14.55 -6.89 18.72
CA VAL A 189 -13.21 -7.49 18.67
C VAL A 189 -12.86 -7.97 17.26
N LYS A 190 -13.85 -8.54 16.56
CA LYS A 190 -13.71 -8.88 15.14
C LYS A 190 -13.44 -7.62 14.31
N ASN A 191 -14.29 -6.60 14.43
CA ASN A 191 -14.22 -5.40 13.61
C ASN A 191 -12.88 -4.67 13.82
N ILE A 192 -12.45 -4.49 15.08
CA ILE A 192 -11.15 -3.91 15.43
C ILE A 192 -10.00 -4.66 14.76
N SER A 193 -10.05 -5.99 14.79
CA SER A 193 -9.00 -6.84 14.23
C SER A 193 -8.97 -6.74 12.70
N GLU A 194 -10.13 -6.75 12.06
CA GLU A 194 -10.28 -6.60 10.60
C GLU A 194 -9.82 -5.22 10.13
N GLU A 195 -10.41 -4.15 10.68
CA GLU A 195 -10.08 -2.76 10.35
C GLU A 195 -8.59 -2.42 10.56
N GLY A 196 -8.00 -2.97 11.62
CA GLY A 196 -6.58 -2.77 11.90
C GLY A 196 -5.66 -3.43 10.88
N MET A 197 -6.02 -4.63 10.41
CA MET A 197 -5.26 -5.28 9.33
C MET A 197 -5.45 -4.57 7.99
N GLU A 198 -6.66 -4.10 7.69
CA GLU A 198 -6.92 -3.34 6.47
C GLU A 198 -6.13 -2.04 6.42
N LEU A 199 -6.14 -1.26 7.51
CA LEU A 199 -5.37 -0.02 7.60
C LEU A 199 -3.86 -0.27 7.48
N LEU A 200 -3.34 -1.35 8.07
CA LEU A 200 -1.95 -1.74 7.90
C LEU A 200 -1.63 -2.03 6.42
N CYS A 201 -2.47 -2.81 5.75
CA CYS A 201 -2.29 -3.14 4.33
C CYS A 201 -2.34 -1.89 3.46
N TYR A 202 -3.31 -0.99 3.67
CA TYR A 202 -3.40 0.28 2.97
C TYR A 202 -2.17 1.16 3.17
N SER A 203 -1.65 1.22 4.39
CA SER A 203 -0.43 1.98 4.70
C SER A 203 0.81 1.43 3.97
N LEU A 204 0.94 0.09 3.89
CA LEU A 204 2.02 -0.55 3.13
C LEU A 204 1.88 -0.33 1.62
N ILE A 205 0.66 -0.34 1.09
CA ILE A 205 0.36 0.00 -0.31
C ILE A 205 0.79 1.44 -0.61
N ALA A 206 0.38 2.41 0.22
CA ALA A 206 0.71 3.82 0.06
C ALA A 206 2.23 4.05 0.11
N LEU A 207 2.91 3.42 1.08
CA LEU A 207 4.37 3.48 1.20
C LEU A 207 5.06 2.96 -0.07
N SER A 208 4.59 1.81 -0.57
CA SER A 208 5.17 1.17 -1.75
C SER A 208 4.94 1.99 -3.01
N ALA A 209 3.75 2.58 -3.17
CA ALA A 209 3.43 3.46 -4.28
C ALA A 209 4.36 4.70 -4.32
N VAL A 210 4.54 5.36 -3.17
CA VAL A 210 5.43 6.52 -3.05
C VAL A 210 6.89 6.15 -3.32
N ARG A 211 7.36 5.00 -2.82
CA ARG A 211 8.73 4.53 -3.04
C ARG A 211 8.99 4.13 -4.48
N THR A 212 8.07 3.40 -5.11
CA THR A 212 8.13 3.04 -6.53
C THR A 212 8.29 4.28 -7.39
N ARG A 213 7.45 5.31 -7.17
CA ARG A 213 7.55 6.59 -7.90
C ARG A 213 8.93 7.27 -7.72
N ARG A 214 9.47 7.26 -6.49
CA ARG A 214 10.77 7.87 -6.19
C ARG A 214 11.94 7.10 -6.81
N GLU A 215 11.80 5.79 -6.97
CA GLU A 215 12.82 4.94 -7.60
C GLU A 215 12.84 5.16 -9.11
N LEU A 216 11.68 5.09 -9.79
CA LEU A 216 11.62 5.30 -11.23
C LEU A 216 12.07 6.71 -11.64
N LYS A 217 11.77 7.75 -10.85
CA LYS A 217 12.28 9.11 -11.11
C LYS A 217 13.82 9.22 -11.04
N ARG A 218 14.49 8.27 -10.38
CA ARG A 218 15.96 8.26 -10.23
C ARG A 218 16.67 7.46 -11.33
N GLN A 219 15.93 6.66 -12.10
CA GLN A 219 16.44 5.94 -13.26
C GLN A 219 16.43 6.89 -14.47
#